data_AF-A0A6A2Z2N5-F1
#
_entry.id   AF-A0A6A2Z2N5-F1
#
_cell.length_a   1.000
_cell.length_b   1.000
_cell.length_c   1.000
_cell.angle_alpha   90.00
_cell.angle_beta   90.00
_cell.angle_gamma   90.00
#
_symmetry.space_group_name_H-M   'P 1'
#
loop_
_entity.id
_entity.type
_entity.pdbx_description
1 polymer ?
#
loop_
_entity_poly.entity_id
_entity_poly.type
_entity_poly.pdbx_seq_one_letter_code
_entity_poly.pdbx_strand_id
1 'polypeptide(L)'
;MIKVLLFANFFAQKAFSEDCGSDTSYKDANGDTWNSDDDYIKAGDNKQVAPSSSSKVEQLNTLRVFFKQNKICYTLPTPSSTRYLVRAMFWYGNYDGLSKPRDMAWFNSYRYDYGANDRILGYPDDPFNRIWEPQIPPGLESVTANFTSIDVTSVNDPPDSAIITAVEAQSSSDTIHLSFSFGNISHLDHVEMYFTEPFLQTSETRSFKVLLNKSYVNTTNPEYQKCVSIGANSLSVGTLNVQLVPTSDSTLSPIISAIEVYTVSEPLVTATTSQNDLDGLGEFVHNFEQLKGWNGEPCLPNDTIWQRLNCSTDYQPPRVTAMYTQILTVPFLLLMFLA
;
A
#
# COMPACT_ATOMS: atom_id res chain seq x y z
N MET A 1 -10.23 4.57 -12.96
CA MET A 1 -9.08 4.60 -13.90
C MET A 1 -8.36 5.93 -13.72
N ILE A 2 -7.18 5.95 -13.10
CA ILE A 2 -6.29 7.12 -13.09
C ILE A 2 -4.90 6.63 -13.47
N LYS A 3 -4.39 7.11 -14.62
CA LYS A 3 -3.00 6.99 -15.02
C LYS A 3 -2.37 8.38 -14.90
N VAL A 4 -1.28 8.52 -14.16
CA VAL A 4 -0.36 9.66 -14.29
C VAL A 4 1.07 9.16 -14.09
N LEU A 5 1.94 9.43 -15.05
CA LEU A 5 3.39 9.24 -14.98
C LEU A 5 4.03 10.37 -15.80
N LEU A 6 4.96 11.16 -15.24
CA LEU A 6 6.11 11.77 -15.95
C LEU A 6 6.97 12.68 -15.05
N PHE A 7 8.28 12.45 -15.12
CA PHE A 7 9.36 13.04 -14.30
C PHE A 7 9.69 14.52 -14.60
N ALA A 8 10.37 15.17 -13.66
CA ALA A 8 11.50 16.10 -13.89
C ALA A 8 12.19 16.45 -12.55
N ASN A 9 13.52 16.55 -12.57
CA ASN A 9 14.39 16.88 -11.43
C ASN A 9 14.09 18.26 -10.82
N PHE A 10 13.85 18.36 -9.51
CA PHE A 10 13.98 19.61 -8.75
C PHE A 10 14.20 19.38 -7.25
N PHE A 11 15.26 19.97 -6.69
CA PHE A 11 15.54 20.03 -5.25
C PHE A 11 14.31 20.46 -4.43
N ALA A 12 13.73 19.54 -3.65
CA ALA A 12 12.56 19.81 -2.81
C ALA A 12 12.99 20.25 -1.40
N GLN A 13 13.28 21.54 -1.22
CA GLN A 13 13.81 22.09 0.04
C GLN A 13 12.74 22.32 1.14
N LYS A 14 11.57 21.66 1.06
CA LYS A 14 10.51 21.77 2.07
C LYS A 14 9.55 20.57 2.03
N ALA A 15 9.70 19.66 3.00
CA ALA A 15 8.66 18.68 3.32
C ALA A 15 7.52 19.37 4.08
N PHE A 16 6.31 18.84 3.93
CA PHE A 16 5.10 19.32 4.61
C PHE A 16 4.38 18.10 5.17
N SER A 17 4.44 17.91 6.49
CA SER A 17 4.02 16.69 7.19
C SER A 17 2.84 17.01 8.09
N GLU A 18 1.68 16.52 7.71
CA GLU A 18 0.40 16.81 8.38
C GLU A 18 -0.10 15.56 9.09
N ASP A 19 -0.39 15.72 10.38
CA ASP A 19 -1.02 14.69 11.21
C ASP A 19 -2.54 14.86 11.16
N CYS A 20 -3.19 13.93 10.48
CA CYS A 20 -4.62 13.92 10.26
C CYS A 20 -5.38 13.67 11.55
N GLY A 21 -6.02 14.69 12.12
CA GLY A 21 -6.83 14.55 13.33
C GLY A 21 -6.06 14.67 14.64
N SER A 22 -4.80 15.15 14.61
CA SER A 22 -4.17 15.72 15.80
C SER A 22 -4.70 17.12 16.07
N ASP A 23 -4.97 17.44 17.34
CA ASP A 23 -5.42 18.79 17.76
C ASP A 23 -4.24 19.78 17.89
N THR A 24 -2.99 19.32 17.82
CA THR A 24 -1.79 20.14 18.05
C THR A 24 -0.60 19.74 17.18
N SER A 25 0.15 20.72 16.68
CA SER A 25 1.43 20.50 16.01
C SER A 25 2.53 20.12 17.01
N TYR A 26 3.41 19.18 16.65
CA TYR A 26 4.47 18.65 17.52
C TYR A 26 5.75 18.29 16.73
N LYS A 27 6.76 17.81 17.45
CA LYS A 27 7.98 17.21 16.87
C LYS A 27 8.09 15.77 17.33
N ASP A 28 8.34 14.86 16.40
CA ASP A 28 8.52 13.45 16.71
C ASP A 28 9.92 13.17 17.30
N ALA A 29 10.18 11.90 17.63
CA ALA A 29 11.45 11.45 18.21
C ALA A 29 12.67 11.64 17.29
N ASN A 30 12.48 11.81 15.97
CA ASN A 30 13.55 12.12 15.02
C ASN A 30 13.79 13.63 14.88
N GLY A 31 12.89 14.45 15.45
CA GLY A 31 12.91 15.91 15.37
C GLY A 31 12.12 16.48 14.19
N ASP A 32 11.49 15.62 13.38
CA ASP A 32 10.63 16.02 12.27
C ASP A 32 9.36 16.70 12.81
N THR A 33 8.87 17.72 12.10
CA THR A 33 7.75 18.54 12.57
C THR A 33 6.46 18.10 11.90
N TRP A 34 5.49 17.69 12.72
CA TRP A 34 4.16 17.27 12.30
C TRP A 34 3.17 18.36 12.68
N ASN A 35 2.48 18.94 11.69
CA ASN A 35 1.47 19.96 11.95
C ASN A 35 0.08 19.33 12.09
N SER A 36 -0.81 19.98 12.83
CA SER A 36 -2.23 19.63 12.81
C SER A 36 -2.84 19.95 11.44
N ASP A 37 -3.56 19.00 10.85
CA ASP A 37 -4.18 19.15 9.53
C ASP A 37 -5.37 20.13 9.50
N ASP A 38 -5.76 20.67 10.66
CA ASP A 38 -6.87 21.60 10.86
C ASP A 38 -6.82 22.82 9.94
N ASP A 39 -5.63 23.36 9.62
CA ASP A 39 -5.50 24.53 8.74
C ASP A 39 -5.80 24.21 7.25
N TYR A 40 -5.87 22.93 6.89
CA TYR A 40 -6.03 22.44 5.51
C TYR A 40 -7.35 21.72 5.27
N ILE A 41 -8.06 21.32 6.34
CA ILE A 41 -9.40 20.73 6.29
C ILE A 41 -10.23 21.13 7.52
N LYS A 42 -11.50 21.46 7.31
CA LYS A 42 -12.48 21.73 8.40
C LYS A 42 -13.68 20.78 8.40
N ALA A 43 -13.63 19.74 7.58
CA ALA A 43 -14.62 18.67 7.52
C ALA A 43 -14.11 17.45 8.31
N GLY A 44 -15.01 16.58 8.75
CA GLY A 44 -14.67 15.39 9.52
C GLY A 44 -14.36 15.67 10.99
N ASP A 45 -14.27 14.60 11.77
CA ASP A 45 -14.02 14.63 13.21
C ASP A 45 -12.62 14.06 13.51
N ASN A 46 -11.94 14.65 14.49
CA ASN A 46 -10.67 14.14 15.02
C ASN A 46 -10.95 12.91 15.92
N LYS A 47 -10.13 11.87 15.80
CA LYS A 47 -10.22 10.63 16.58
C LYS A 47 -8.84 10.15 16.99
N GLN A 48 -8.83 9.44 18.12
CA GLN A 48 -7.70 8.67 18.61
C GLN A 48 -7.98 7.19 18.34
N VAL A 49 -6.92 6.43 18.08
CA VAL A 49 -6.99 4.96 18.00
C VAL A 49 -7.35 4.36 19.36
N ALA A 50 -7.85 3.12 19.37
CA ALA A 50 -8.01 2.37 20.60
C ALA A 50 -6.65 2.18 21.30
N PRO A 51 -6.55 2.29 22.64
CA PRO A 51 -5.28 2.14 23.35
C PRO A 51 -4.55 0.81 23.08
N SER A 52 -5.31 -0.27 22.87
CA SER A 52 -4.81 -1.61 22.49
C SER A 52 -4.22 -1.69 21.08
N SER A 53 -4.44 -0.68 20.25
CA SER A 53 -4.08 -0.60 18.84
C SER A 53 -3.18 0.61 18.56
N SER A 54 -2.53 1.12 19.61
CA SER A 54 -1.57 2.21 19.53
C SER A 54 -0.28 1.77 18.84
N SER A 55 0.23 2.65 17.96
CA SER A 55 1.47 2.47 17.23
C SER A 55 2.63 3.17 17.93
N LYS A 56 3.85 2.65 17.73
CA LYS A 56 5.10 3.36 18.10
C LYS A 56 5.36 4.58 17.21
N VAL A 57 4.69 4.65 16.06
CA VAL A 57 4.72 5.77 15.13
C VAL A 57 3.62 6.75 15.56
N GLU A 58 4.00 7.92 16.07
CA GLU A 58 3.10 8.81 16.81
C GLU A 58 1.92 9.28 15.95
N GLN A 59 2.19 9.69 14.71
CA GLN A 59 1.24 10.16 13.69
C GLN A 59 0.30 9.07 13.12
N LEU A 60 0.34 7.85 13.68
CA LEU A 60 -0.64 6.79 13.40
C LEU A 60 -1.61 6.60 14.58
N ASN A 61 -1.45 7.30 15.70
CA ASN A 61 -2.38 7.21 16.83
C ASN A 61 -3.58 8.15 16.71
N THR A 62 -3.47 9.10 15.79
CA THR A 62 -4.47 10.09 15.39
C THR A 62 -5.02 9.76 14.00
N LEU A 63 -6.30 10.06 13.79
CA LEU A 63 -6.93 9.98 12.48
C LEU A 63 -8.10 10.97 12.38
N ARG A 64 -8.31 11.53 11.19
CA ARG A 64 -9.51 12.30 10.85
C ARG A 64 -10.51 11.42 10.11
N VAL A 65 -11.75 11.39 10.59
CA VAL A 65 -12.80 10.53 10.06
C VAL A 65 -13.94 11.34 9.46
N PHE A 66 -14.50 10.86 8.36
CA PHE A 66 -15.43 11.65 7.55
C PHE A 66 -16.77 10.92 7.37
N PHE A 67 -17.74 11.23 8.23
CA PHE A 67 -19.07 10.59 8.24
C PHE A 67 -20.08 11.19 7.25
N LYS A 68 -19.70 12.18 6.41
CA LYS A 68 -20.61 12.87 5.49
C LYS A 68 -19.99 13.00 4.10
N GLN A 69 -20.55 12.28 3.13
CA GLN A 69 -20.00 12.16 1.79
C GLN A 69 -20.51 13.26 0.84
N ASN A 70 -19.86 14.42 0.89
CA ASN A 70 -19.58 15.20 -0.32
C ASN A 70 -18.10 15.03 -0.65
N LYS A 71 -17.66 15.41 -1.86
CA LYS A 71 -16.22 15.41 -2.21
C LYS A 71 -15.41 16.21 -1.17
N ILE A 72 -14.50 15.55 -0.47
CA ILE A 72 -13.65 16.15 0.56
C ILE A 72 -12.30 16.52 -0.05
N CYS A 73 -11.90 17.78 0.09
CA CYS A 73 -10.70 18.34 -0.52
C CYS A 73 -9.83 19.00 0.56
N TYR A 74 -8.65 18.46 0.81
CA TYR A 74 -7.58 19.21 1.46
C TYR A 74 -7.11 20.33 0.54
N THR A 75 -6.91 21.53 1.07
CA THR A 75 -6.42 22.69 0.31
C THR A 75 -5.02 23.06 0.80
N LEU A 76 -4.00 22.38 0.26
CA LEU A 76 -2.61 22.59 0.65
C LEU A 76 -2.03 23.87 0.00
N PRO A 77 -1.12 24.60 0.68
CA PRO A 77 -0.50 25.82 0.18
C PRO A 77 0.64 25.49 -0.80
N THR A 78 0.28 25.00 -1.99
CA THR A 78 1.21 24.58 -3.04
C THR A 78 1.37 25.67 -4.12
N PRO A 79 2.47 26.44 -4.11
CA PRO A 79 2.88 27.26 -5.25
C PRO A 79 2.71 26.59 -6.61
N SER A 80 2.03 27.28 -7.52
CA SER A 80 1.94 26.86 -8.92
C SER A 80 3.32 26.86 -9.58
N SER A 81 3.55 25.91 -10.49
CA SER A 81 4.82 25.53 -11.14
C SER A 81 5.80 24.64 -10.35
N THR A 82 5.53 24.33 -9.08
CA THR A 82 6.32 23.34 -8.31
C THR A 82 5.74 21.92 -8.45
N ARG A 83 6.61 20.91 -8.48
CA ARG A 83 6.23 19.49 -8.42
C ARG A 83 6.21 19.02 -6.97
N TYR A 84 5.16 18.32 -6.57
CA TYR A 84 4.98 17.78 -5.23
C TYR A 84 4.80 16.27 -5.33
N LEU A 85 5.42 15.55 -4.40
CA LEU A 85 5.03 14.18 -4.10
C LEU A 85 4.15 14.22 -2.85
N VAL A 86 2.99 13.56 -2.95
CA VAL A 86 1.99 13.46 -1.88
C VAL A 86 2.02 12.04 -1.34
N ARG A 87 2.27 11.88 -0.03
CA ARG A 87 2.18 10.62 0.68
C ARG A 87 0.98 10.70 1.63
N ALA A 88 0.12 9.69 1.61
CA ALA A 88 -0.95 9.52 2.59
C ALA A 88 -0.67 8.28 3.44
N MET A 89 -0.97 8.37 4.74
CA MET A 89 -0.87 7.28 5.69
C MET A 89 -2.29 6.97 6.20
N PHE A 90 -2.60 5.69 6.34
CA PHE A 90 -3.91 5.23 6.78
C PHE A 90 -3.73 4.29 7.96
N TRP A 91 -4.52 4.44 9.02
CA TRP A 91 -4.54 3.48 10.12
C TRP A 91 -5.89 3.57 10.80
N TYR A 92 -6.63 2.46 10.80
CA TYR A 92 -7.95 2.40 11.43
C TYR A 92 -7.84 2.40 12.96
N GLY A 93 -6.86 1.67 13.49
CA GLY A 93 -6.57 1.58 14.93
C GLY A 93 -7.77 1.29 15.84
N ASN A 94 -8.87 0.74 15.32
CA ASN A 94 -10.11 0.48 16.07
C ASN A 94 -10.68 1.71 16.80
N TYR A 95 -10.56 2.91 16.21
CA TYR A 95 -10.96 4.19 16.82
C TYR A 95 -12.43 4.28 17.27
N ASP A 96 -13.31 3.48 16.67
CA ASP A 96 -14.75 3.40 16.95
C ASP A 96 -15.12 2.19 17.83
N GLY A 97 -14.14 1.35 18.20
CA GLY A 97 -14.33 0.14 18.99
C GLY A 97 -15.04 -1.01 18.26
N LEU A 98 -15.40 -0.85 16.98
CA LEU A 98 -16.21 -1.83 16.24
C LEU A 98 -15.43 -3.08 15.84
N SER A 99 -14.09 -3.01 15.81
CA SER A 99 -13.18 -4.04 15.32
C SER A 99 -13.50 -4.49 13.89
N LYS A 100 -14.04 -3.54 13.10
CA LYS A 100 -14.57 -3.73 11.73
C LYS A 100 -14.30 -2.46 10.91
N PRO A 101 -13.19 -2.41 10.17
CA PRO A 101 -12.86 -1.25 9.33
C PRO A 101 -13.75 -1.11 8.05
N ARG A 102 -13.40 -0.38 6.95
CA ARG A 102 -14.24 -0.24 5.69
C ARG A 102 -13.69 -0.18 4.18
N ASP A 103 -12.46 -0.59 3.78
CA ASP A 103 -11.95 -1.06 2.41
C ASP A 103 -10.51 -1.68 2.43
N MET A 104 -10.24 -2.97 2.09
CA MET A 104 -8.89 -3.58 2.33
C MET A 104 -7.73 -2.83 1.65
N ALA A 105 -6.64 -2.58 2.38
CA ALA A 105 -5.45 -1.90 1.84
C ALA A 105 -4.14 -2.64 2.14
N TRP A 106 -3.15 -2.49 1.26
CA TRP A 106 -1.79 -3.01 1.43
C TRP A 106 -0.95 -2.03 2.26
N PHE A 107 -0.52 -2.47 3.44
CA PHE A 107 0.36 -1.71 4.31
C PHE A 107 1.80 -2.16 4.12
N ASN A 108 2.72 -1.23 3.87
CA ASN A 108 4.14 -1.57 3.83
C ASN A 108 4.61 -1.89 5.25
N SER A 109 4.93 -3.16 5.49
CA SER A 109 5.41 -3.65 6.79
C SER A 109 6.93 -3.64 6.85
N TYR A 110 7.59 -3.94 5.73
CA TYR A 110 9.04 -3.90 5.60
C TYR A 110 9.46 -3.41 4.21
N ARG A 111 10.54 -2.63 4.14
CA ARG A 111 11.24 -2.29 2.89
C ARG A 111 12.73 -2.23 3.20
N TYR A 112 13.48 -3.19 2.65
CA TYR A 112 14.91 -3.33 2.92
C TYR A 112 15.74 -3.20 1.65
N ASP A 113 16.82 -2.43 1.78
CA ASP A 113 17.97 -2.39 0.90
C ASP A 113 19.03 -3.31 1.53
N TYR A 114 19.35 -4.42 0.87
CA TYR A 114 20.27 -5.42 1.41
C TYR A 114 21.70 -5.10 1.00
N GLY A 115 22.63 -5.16 1.96
CA GLY A 115 24.05 -4.91 1.72
C GLY A 115 24.45 -3.44 1.84
N ALA A 116 23.50 -2.52 1.81
CA ALA A 116 23.73 -1.12 2.15
C ALA A 116 24.02 -0.93 3.65
N ASN A 117 24.73 0.17 3.97
CA ASN A 117 24.96 0.64 5.32
C ASN A 117 24.11 1.89 5.66
N ASP A 118 23.79 2.68 4.63
CA ASP A 118 23.07 3.95 4.75
C ASP A 118 21.61 3.79 4.32
N ARG A 119 20.72 4.58 4.94
CA ARG A 119 19.28 4.55 4.69
C ARG A 119 18.93 5.46 3.50
N ILE A 120 18.22 4.92 2.51
CA ILE A 120 17.63 5.73 1.44
C ILE A 120 16.42 6.45 2.02
N LEU A 121 16.54 7.77 2.23
CA LEU A 121 15.52 8.60 2.88
C LEU A 121 14.32 8.93 1.98
N GLY A 122 14.29 8.39 0.75
CA GLY A 122 13.30 8.69 -0.27
C GLY A 122 13.81 9.74 -1.25
N TYR A 123 13.04 10.80 -1.49
CA TYR A 123 13.40 11.84 -2.45
C TYR A 123 14.66 12.63 -1.98
N PRO A 124 15.65 12.91 -2.85
CA PRO A 124 15.64 12.78 -4.32
C PRO A 124 16.03 11.40 -4.87
N ASP A 125 16.59 10.52 -4.03
CA ASP A 125 17.22 9.26 -4.46
C ASP A 125 16.20 8.22 -4.93
N ASP A 126 15.00 8.19 -4.32
CA ASP A 126 13.84 7.46 -4.82
C ASP A 126 12.79 8.44 -5.41
N PRO A 127 12.48 8.36 -6.72
CA PRO A 127 11.45 9.18 -7.36
C PRO A 127 10.04 8.99 -6.78
N PHE A 128 9.75 7.81 -6.22
CA PHE A 128 8.49 7.48 -5.54
C PHE A 128 8.55 7.81 -4.05
N ASN A 129 9.67 8.36 -3.57
CA ASN A 129 9.92 8.73 -2.18
C ASN A 129 9.59 7.57 -1.22
N ARG A 130 9.99 6.33 -1.56
CA ARG A 130 9.95 5.21 -0.62
C ARG A 130 11.20 5.27 0.25
N ILE A 131 11.05 4.97 1.52
CA ILE A 131 12.18 4.84 2.44
C ILE A 131 12.61 3.37 2.46
N TRP A 132 13.90 3.12 2.26
CA TRP A 132 14.50 1.79 2.31
C TRP A 132 15.46 1.72 3.51
N GLU A 133 15.22 0.76 4.41
CA GLU A 133 16.10 0.55 5.56
C GLU A 133 17.28 -0.36 5.17
N PRO A 134 18.53 -0.01 5.53
CA PRO A 134 19.68 -0.84 5.21
C PRO A 134 19.67 -2.10 6.07
N GLN A 135 19.94 -3.27 5.48
CA GLN A 135 20.01 -4.55 6.20
C GLN A 135 21.17 -5.43 5.72
N ILE A 136 21.88 -6.03 6.68
CA ILE A 136 22.83 -7.11 6.43
C ILE A 136 22.50 -8.24 7.41
N PRO A 137 21.69 -9.24 7.01
CA PRO A 137 21.31 -10.34 7.89
C PRO A 137 22.53 -11.15 8.36
N PRO A 138 22.57 -11.61 9.63
CA PRO A 138 23.69 -12.41 10.14
C PRO A 138 23.93 -13.67 9.30
N GLY A 139 25.20 -13.89 8.90
CA GLY A 139 25.60 -15.03 8.08
C GLY A 139 25.48 -14.82 6.56
N LEU A 140 25.14 -13.61 6.12
CA LEU A 140 25.22 -13.20 4.71
C LEU A 140 26.33 -12.16 4.52
N GLU A 141 26.88 -12.08 3.32
CA GLU A 141 27.97 -11.16 2.96
C GLU A 141 27.45 -10.07 2.02
N SER A 142 27.82 -8.81 2.28
CA SER A 142 27.40 -7.68 1.44
C SER A 142 28.26 -7.58 0.18
N VAL A 143 27.59 -7.35 -0.95
CA VAL A 143 28.21 -7.17 -2.26
C VAL A 143 27.75 -5.84 -2.84
N THR A 144 28.68 -5.14 -3.50
CA THR A 144 28.37 -3.93 -4.28
C THR A 144 28.72 -4.19 -5.74
N ALA A 145 27.78 -3.88 -6.62
CA ALA A 145 27.95 -3.98 -8.06
C ALA A 145 29.06 -3.04 -8.57
N ASN A 146 29.68 -3.41 -9.69
CA ASN A 146 30.68 -2.57 -10.35
C ASN A 146 30.08 -1.51 -11.30
N PHE A 147 28.76 -1.34 -11.29
CA PHE A 147 28.01 -0.31 -12.00
C PHE A 147 27.22 0.59 -11.02
N THR A 148 26.80 1.76 -11.49
CA THR A 148 26.11 2.78 -10.67
C THR A 148 24.68 3.07 -11.12
N SER A 149 24.20 2.42 -12.16
CA SER A 149 22.84 2.59 -12.72
C SER A 149 22.37 1.32 -13.43
N ILE A 150 21.06 1.05 -13.39
CA ILE A 150 20.42 -0.09 -14.05
C ILE A 150 19.92 0.33 -15.45
N ASP A 151 20.13 -0.53 -16.46
CA ASP A 151 19.68 -0.27 -17.84
C ASP A 151 18.20 -0.59 -18.05
N VAL A 152 17.67 -1.58 -17.30
CA VAL A 152 16.29 -2.06 -17.39
C VAL A 152 15.76 -2.40 -15.99
N THR A 153 14.77 -1.64 -15.54
CA THR A 153 14.00 -1.89 -14.31
C THR A 153 12.71 -2.66 -14.60
N SER A 154 12.24 -3.43 -13.62
CA SER A 154 10.97 -4.18 -13.68
C SER A 154 9.78 -3.33 -13.19
N VAL A 155 8.63 -3.98 -13.02
CA VAL A 155 7.28 -3.36 -12.92
C VAL A 155 7.08 -2.38 -11.74
N ASN A 156 8.02 -2.29 -10.78
CA ASN A 156 7.91 -1.39 -9.62
C ASN A 156 9.08 -0.38 -9.47
N ASP A 157 9.98 -0.30 -10.44
CA ASP A 157 10.98 0.77 -10.60
C ASP A 157 11.68 1.24 -9.29
N PRO A 158 12.39 0.34 -8.58
CA PRO A 158 13.19 0.68 -7.39
C PRO A 158 14.36 1.62 -7.76
N PRO A 159 14.86 2.46 -6.84
CA PRO A 159 16.00 3.33 -7.13
C PRO A 159 17.27 2.50 -7.33
N ASP A 160 18.14 2.94 -8.25
CA ASP A 160 19.42 2.25 -8.55
C ASP A 160 20.24 1.97 -7.30
N SER A 161 20.26 2.91 -6.34
CA SER A 161 20.97 2.79 -5.06
C SER A 161 20.53 1.57 -4.23
N ALA A 162 19.25 1.16 -4.29
CA ALA A 162 18.75 -0.03 -3.59
C ALA A 162 19.01 -1.34 -4.35
N ILE A 163 19.57 -1.27 -5.57
CA ILE A 163 19.77 -2.43 -6.45
C ILE A 163 21.26 -2.75 -6.65
N ILE A 164 22.11 -1.73 -6.66
CA ILE A 164 23.58 -1.89 -6.76
C ILE A 164 24.22 -2.49 -5.50
N THR A 165 23.53 -2.46 -4.36
CA THR A 165 23.86 -3.21 -3.15
C THR A 165 23.07 -4.50 -3.08
N ALA A 166 23.69 -5.55 -2.52
CA ALA A 166 23.04 -6.83 -2.28
C ALA A 166 23.67 -7.59 -1.10
N VAL A 167 23.00 -8.66 -0.66
CA VAL A 167 23.61 -9.72 0.15
C VAL A 167 23.59 -11.07 -0.56
N GLU A 168 24.67 -11.83 -0.42
CA GLU A 168 24.78 -13.22 -0.89
C GLU A 168 25.10 -14.21 0.23
N ALA A 169 24.86 -15.51 -0.02
CA ALA A 169 25.24 -16.58 0.91
C ALA A 169 26.75 -16.89 0.82
N GLN A 170 27.35 -17.32 1.93
CA GLN A 170 28.81 -17.57 2.02
C GLN A 170 29.32 -18.72 1.13
N SER A 171 28.43 -19.60 0.67
CA SER A 171 28.73 -20.72 -0.22
C SER A 171 27.63 -20.91 -1.24
N SER A 172 27.98 -21.40 -2.44
CA SER A 172 27.03 -21.68 -3.52
C SER A 172 26.06 -22.82 -3.21
N SER A 173 26.34 -23.62 -2.18
CA SER A 173 25.43 -24.63 -1.62
C SER A 173 24.35 -24.07 -0.69
N ASP A 174 24.51 -22.84 -0.20
CA ASP A 174 23.79 -22.38 0.97
C ASP A 174 22.50 -21.66 0.59
N THR A 175 21.47 -21.82 1.43
CA THR A 175 20.16 -21.20 1.23
C THR A 175 20.07 -19.90 2.03
N ILE A 176 19.73 -18.80 1.38
CA ILE A 176 19.38 -17.56 2.09
C ILE A 176 18.02 -17.74 2.75
N HIS A 177 17.92 -17.46 4.05
CA HIS A 177 16.69 -17.49 4.82
C HIS A 177 16.38 -16.10 5.38
N LEU A 178 15.29 -15.49 4.92
CA LEU A 178 14.80 -14.20 5.43
C LEU A 178 13.47 -14.43 6.14
N SER A 179 13.27 -13.78 7.29
CA SER A 179 12.11 -14.00 8.15
C SER A 179 11.56 -12.67 8.67
N PHE A 180 10.25 -12.49 8.52
CA PHE A 180 9.52 -11.26 8.85
C PHE A 180 8.42 -11.61 9.84
N SER A 181 8.30 -10.89 10.95
CA SER A 181 7.35 -11.24 12.02
C SER A 181 6.31 -10.16 12.25
N PHE A 182 5.05 -10.58 12.42
CA PHE A 182 3.89 -9.69 12.51
C PHE A 182 3.15 -9.81 13.86
N GLY A 183 3.73 -10.51 14.83
CA GLY A 183 3.00 -11.02 15.99
C GLY A 183 2.04 -12.15 15.58
N ASN A 184 1.40 -12.82 16.54
CA ASN A 184 0.60 -14.05 16.33
C ASN A 184 -0.78 -13.78 15.67
N ILE A 185 -0.77 -13.12 14.52
CA ILE A 185 -1.94 -12.78 13.69
C ILE A 185 -1.75 -13.45 12.32
N SER A 186 -2.85 -13.75 11.62
CA SER A 186 -2.84 -14.30 10.27
C SER A 186 -3.10 -13.18 9.26
N HIS A 187 -2.25 -13.06 8.25
CA HIS A 187 -2.43 -12.06 7.19
C HIS A 187 -2.20 -12.69 5.81
N LEU A 188 -2.72 -12.02 4.77
CA LEU A 188 -2.22 -12.18 3.42
C LEU A 188 -1.13 -11.13 3.21
N ASP A 189 0.08 -11.59 2.91
CA ASP A 189 1.21 -10.74 2.55
C ASP A 189 1.41 -10.75 1.03
N HIS A 190 1.88 -9.63 0.49
CA HIS A 190 2.45 -9.49 -0.83
C HIS A 190 3.94 -9.15 -0.69
N VAL A 191 4.78 -9.86 -1.43
CA VAL A 191 6.24 -9.76 -1.34
C VAL A 191 6.78 -9.49 -2.73
N GLU A 192 7.49 -8.38 -2.89
CA GLU A 192 8.24 -8.05 -4.11
C GLU A 192 9.74 -8.12 -3.79
N MET A 193 10.47 -9.01 -4.45
CA MET A 193 11.90 -9.23 -4.26
C MET A 193 12.68 -8.78 -5.48
N TYR A 194 13.83 -8.13 -5.29
CA TYR A 194 14.63 -7.56 -6.36
C TYR A 194 16.03 -8.18 -6.43
N PHE A 195 16.48 -8.43 -7.65
CA PHE A 195 17.72 -9.15 -7.95
C PHE A 195 18.45 -8.51 -9.14
N THR A 196 19.76 -8.38 -9.05
CA THR A 196 20.66 -8.10 -10.18
C THR A 196 21.94 -8.90 -10.02
N GLU A 197 22.68 -9.16 -11.10
CA GLU A 197 24.03 -9.71 -10.97
C GLU A 197 25.04 -8.56 -10.84
N PRO A 198 25.82 -8.46 -9.74
CA PRO A 198 26.73 -7.34 -9.49
C PRO A 198 27.95 -7.28 -10.42
N PHE A 199 28.30 -8.38 -11.10
CA PHE A 199 29.48 -8.49 -11.95
C PHE A 199 29.18 -9.25 -13.24
N LEU A 200 29.71 -8.77 -14.38
CA LEU A 200 29.56 -9.47 -15.66
C LEU A 200 30.45 -10.73 -15.68
N GLN A 201 29.83 -11.90 -15.53
CA GLN A 201 30.52 -13.20 -15.55
C GLN A 201 30.01 -14.06 -16.72
N THR A 202 30.92 -14.69 -17.46
CA THR A 202 30.59 -15.49 -18.66
C THR A 202 30.85 -16.99 -18.51
N SER A 203 31.51 -17.41 -17.43
CA SER A 203 31.81 -18.81 -17.09
C SER A 203 31.06 -19.33 -15.87
N GLU A 204 30.55 -18.43 -15.04
CA GLU A 204 29.84 -18.73 -13.79
C GLU A 204 28.33 -18.52 -13.97
N THR A 205 27.53 -19.26 -13.21
CA THR A 205 26.06 -19.21 -13.26
C THR A 205 25.48 -18.94 -11.89
N ARG A 206 24.59 -17.94 -11.79
CA ARG A 206 23.75 -17.74 -10.60
C ARG A 206 22.32 -18.16 -10.92
N SER A 207 21.79 -19.10 -10.13
CA SER A 207 20.49 -19.71 -10.37
C SER A 207 19.89 -20.21 -9.07
N PHE A 208 18.70 -19.73 -8.70
CA PHE A 208 18.06 -20.11 -7.44
C PHE A 208 16.54 -20.06 -7.50
N LYS A 209 15.92 -20.91 -6.68
CA LYS A 209 14.46 -20.98 -6.48
C LYS A 209 14.06 -20.06 -5.35
N VAL A 210 13.03 -19.26 -5.59
CA VAL A 210 12.35 -18.43 -4.59
C VAL A 210 11.20 -19.22 -4.00
N LEU A 211 11.20 -19.41 -2.68
CA LEU A 211 10.12 -20.04 -1.93
C LEU A 211 9.56 -19.06 -0.89
N LEU A 212 8.23 -18.95 -0.81
CA LEU A 212 7.52 -18.22 0.25
C LEU A 212 6.77 -19.22 1.13
N ASN A 213 7.03 -19.20 2.44
CA ASN A 213 6.47 -20.14 3.41
C ASN A 213 6.59 -21.62 2.97
N LYS A 214 7.74 -21.97 2.38
CA LYS A 214 8.09 -23.28 1.78
C LYS A 214 7.36 -23.62 0.46
N SER A 215 6.43 -22.80 0.00
CA SER A 215 5.81 -22.94 -1.33
C SER A 215 6.73 -22.35 -2.40
N TYR A 216 6.99 -23.10 -3.47
CA TYR A 216 7.73 -22.60 -4.63
C TYR A 216 6.95 -21.48 -5.33
N VAL A 217 7.64 -20.38 -5.62
CA VAL A 217 7.10 -19.23 -6.38
C VAL A 217 7.67 -19.22 -7.79
N ASN A 218 8.99 -19.10 -7.92
CA ASN A 218 9.66 -19.00 -9.22
C ASN A 218 11.14 -19.44 -9.12
N THR A 219 11.81 -19.59 -10.25
CA THR A 219 13.27 -19.73 -10.36
C THR A 219 13.79 -18.50 -11.08
N THR A 220 14.93 -17.95 -10.64
CA THR A 220 15.52 -16.74 -11.23
C THR A 220 17.00 -16.92 -11.54
N ASN A 221 17.41 -16.23 -12.59
CA ASN A 221 18.78 -16.09 -13.06
C ASN A 221 19.02 -14.58 -13.21
N PRO A 222 19.56 -13.90 -12.18
CA PRO A 222 19.80 -12.47 -12.25
C PRO A 222 20.73 -12.12 -13.42
N GLU A 223 20.42 -11.02 -14.10
CA GLU A 223 21.21 -10.52 -15.22
C GLU A 223 22.02 -9.31 -14.78
N TYR A 224 23.21 -9.14 -15.38
CA TYR A 224 24.08 -8.01 -15.11
C TYR A 224 23.45 -6.68 -15.53
N GLN A 225 23.53 -5.66 -14.67
CA GLN A 225 23.01 -4.29 -14.93
C GLN A 225 21.50 -4.22 -15.22
N LYS A 226 20.75 -5.26 -14.81
CA LYS A 226 19.30 -5.39 -15.00
C LYS A 226 18.63 -5.78 -13.69
N CYS A 227 17.55 -5.08 -13.32
CA CYS A 227 16.77 -5.41 -12.15
C CYS A 227 15.65 -6.40 -12.53
N VAL A 228 15.81 -7.65 -12.10
CA VAL A 228 14.75 -8.67 -12.15
C VAL A 228 13.97 -8.60 -10.83
N SER A 229 12.63 -8.59 -10.89
CA SER A 229 11.81 -8.70 -9.69
C SER A 229 10.83 -9.87 -9.73
N ILE A 230 10.51 -10.38 -8.55
CA ILE A 230 9.54 -11.46 -8.33
C ILE A 230 8.56 -11.02 -7.26
N GLY A 231 7.32 -10.75 -7.70
CA GLY A 231 6.16 -10.49 -6.86
C GLY A 231 5.35 -11.75 -6.59
N ALA A 232 4.97 -12.00 -5.34
CA ALA A 232 4.05 -13.09 -4.99
C ALA A 232 3.28 -12.83 -3.69
N ASN A 233 2.08 -13.42 -3.60
CA ASN A 233 1.26 -13.37 -2.39
C ASN A 233 1.43 -14.65 -1.58
N SER A 234 1.43 -14.54 -0.24
CA SER A 234 1.48 -15.68 0.67
C SER A 234 0.61 -15.43 1.89
N LEU A 235 -0.07 -16.46 2.40
CA LEU A 235 -0.67 -16.40 3.72
C LEU A 235 0.42 -16.66 4.75
N SER A 236 0.54 -15.78 5.74
CA SER A 236 1.41 -15.95 6.90
C SER A 236 0.60 -16.05 8.20
N VAL A 237 1.19 -16.70 9.20
CA VAL A 237 0.67 -16.78 10.57
C VAL A 237 1.85 -16.58 11.49
N GLY A 238 1.91 -15.45 12.21
CA GLY A 238 3.07 -15.10 13.04
C GLY A 238 4.27 -14.55 12.25
N THR A 239 4.64 -15.28 11.19
CA THR A 239 5.89 -15.08 10.46
C THR A 239 5.74 -15.42 8.98
N LEU A 240 6.22 -14.54 8.10
CA LEU A 240 6.49 -14.82 6.69
C LEU A 240 7.96 -15.22 6.53
N ASN A 241 8.22 -16.27 5.75
CA ASN A 241 9.57 -16.76 5.49
C ASN A 241 9.84 -16.81 3.99
N VAL A 242 10.93 -16.15 3.57
CA VAL A 242 11.47 -16.19 2.21
C VAL A 242 12.70 -17.10 2.22
N GLN A 243 12.83 -17.96 1.21
CA GLN A 243 14.01 -18.80 1.03
C GLN A 243 14.51 -18.71 -0.41
N LEU A 244 15.81 -18.50 -0.58
CA LEU A 244 16.48 -18.50 -1.89
C LEU A 244 17.38 -19.73 -1.94
N VAL A 245 16.91 -20.79 -2.59
CA VAL A 245 17.55 -22.11 -2.61
C VAL A 245 18.33 -22.27 -3.91
N PRO A 246 19.65 -22.47 -3.90
CA PRO A 246 20.44 -22.60 -5.13
C PRO A 246 19.98 -23.82 -5.94
N THR A 247 20.01 -23.70 -7.28
CA THR A 247 19.78 -24.86 -8.16
C THR A 247 21.08 -25.65 -8.35
N SER A 248 20.96 -26.92 -8.74
CA SER A 248 22.11 -27.85 -8.88
C SER A 248 23.13 -27.47 -9.96
N ASP A 249 22.77 -26.52 -10.82
CA ASP A 249 23.52 -25.93 -11.92
C ASP A 249 24.01 -24.50 -11.63
N SER A 250 23.77 -23.98 -10.42
CA SER A 250 24.35 -22.72 -9.95
C SER A 250 25.79 -22.95 -9.46
N THR A 251 26.74 -22.17 -9.94
CA THR A 251 28.11 -22.13 -9.40
C THR A 251 28.30 -21.01 -8.37
N LEU A 252 27.49 -19.95 -8.48
CA LEU A 252 27.44 -18.81 -7.54
C LEU A 252 26.32 -18.98 -6.51
N SER A 253 26.49 -18.32 -5.36
CA SER A 253 25.51 -18.26 -4.26
C SER A 253 24.19 -17.61 -4.65
N PRO A 254 23.07 -17.89 -3.96
CA PRO A 254 21.90 -17.03 -4.06
C PRO A 254 22.24 -15.60 -3.62
N ILE A 255 21.54 -14.62 -4.19
CA ILE A 255 21.74 -13.19 -3.92
C ILE A 255 20.37 -12.48 -3.82
N ILE A 256 20.30 -11.37 -3.12
CA ILE A 256 19.15 -10.46 -3.14
C ILE A 256 19.60 -9.01 -2.92
N SER A 257 19.10 -8.09 -3.75
CA SER A 257 19.42 -6.66 -3.65
C SER A 257 18.47 -5.94 -2.70
N ALA A 258 17.16 -6.14 -2.86
CA ALA A 258 16.17 -5.47 -2.04
C ALA A 258 14.88 -6.30 -1.90
N ILE A 259 14.04 -5.93 -0.93
CA ILE A 259 12.72 -6.53 -0.75
C ILE A 259 11.71 -5.52 -0.21
N GLU A 260 10.47 -5.64 -0.68
CA GLU A 260 9.30 -4.99 -0.10
C GLU A 260 8.31 -6.05 0.37
N VAL A 261 7.87 -5.93 1.63
CA VAL A 261 6.82 -6.77 2.21
C VAL A 261 5.65 -5.88 2.57
N TYR A 262 4.50 -6.20 1.99
CA TYR A 262 3.23 -5.56 2.23
C TYR A 262 2.28 -6.54 2.91
N THR A 263 1.69 -6.14 4.02
CA THR A 263 0.68 -6.93 4.72
C THR A 263 -0.68 -6.33 4.40
N VAL A 264 -1.65 -7.16 3.98
CA VAL A 264 -3.02 -6.67 3.84
C VAL A 264 -3.56 -6.35 5.24
N SER A 265 -4.20 -5.20 5.40
CA SER A 265 -4.95 -4.95 6.61
C SER A 265 -6.03 -6.02 6.82
N GLU A 266 -6.58 -6.08 8.04
CA GLU A 266 -7.92 -6.63 8.23
C GLU A 266 -8.88 -6.20 7.13
N PRO A 267 -9.91 -7.01 6.80
CA PRO A 267 -11.01 -6.58 5.97
C PRO A 267 -11.43 -5.27 6.54
N LEU A 268 -11.17 -4.24 5.77
CA LEU A 268 -11.75 -3.00 6.14
C LEU A 268 -13.26 -3.23 5.76
N VAL A 269 -13.80 -3.24 4.52
CA VAL A 269 -15.26 -3.56 4.39
C VAL A 269 -15.60 -5.01 4.76
N THR A 270 -16.57 -5.17 5.67
CA THR A 270 -17.13 -6.48 6.06
C THR A 270 -18.46 -6.82 5.37
N ALA A 271 -19.06 -5.89 4.63
CA ALA A 271 -20.23 -6.09 3.78
C ALA A 271 -20.29 -4.97 2.73
N THR A 272 -20.82 -5.28 1.55
CA THR A 272 -21.25 -4.30 0.54
C THR A 272 -22.74 -4.47 0.31
N THR A 273 -23.37 -3.49 -0.34
CA THR A 273 -24.68 -3.66 -1.00
C THR A 273 -24.61 -4.84 -1.96
N SER A 274 -25.72 -5.56 -2.14
CA SER A 274 -25.78 -6.70 -3.06
C SER A 274 -25.39 -6.30 -4.48
N GLN A 275 -24.56 -7.14 -5.13
CA GLN A 275 -24.09 -6.88 -6.49
C GLN A 275 -25.25 -6.64 -7.48
N ASN A 276 -26.37 -7.35 -7.34
CA ASN A 276 -27.55 -7.15 -8.20
C ASN A 276 -28.14 -5.74 -8.04
N ASP A 277 -28.11 -5.18 -6.83
CA ASP A 277 -28.60 -3.83 -6.56
C ASP A 277 -27.56 -2.78 -7.01
N LEU A 278 -26.26 -3.08 -6.89
CA LEU A 278 -25.16 -2.25 -7.43
C LEU A 278 -25.23 -2.16 -8.97
N ASP A 279 -25.44 -3.28 -9.66
CA ASP A 279 -25.51 -3.35 -11.11
C ASP A 279 -26.76 -2.58 -11.62
N GLY A 280 -27.92 -2.79 -10.98
CA GLY A 280 -29.16 -2.08 -11.31
C GLY A 280 -29.09 -0.57 -11.02
N LEU A 281 -28.47 -0.17 -9.89
CA LEU A 281 -28.19 1.24 -9.62
C LEU A 281 -27.16 1.84 -10.58
N GLY A 282 -26.17 1.06 -11.03
CA GLY A 282 -25.19 1.48 -12.03
C GLY A 282 -25.84 1.82 -13.36
N GLU A 283 -26.74 0.97 -13.86
CA GLU A 283 -27.53 1.24 -15.07
C GLU A 283 -28.47 2.44 -14.87
N PHE A 284 -29.09 2.59 -13.70
CA PHE A 284 -29.93 3.74 -13.38
C PHE A 284 -29.13 5.06 -13.37
N VAL A 285 -28.02 5.12 -12.64
CA VAL A 285 -27.13 6.30 -12.59
C VAL A 285 -26.56 6.66 -13.96
N HIS A 286 -26.25 5.66 -14.80
CA HIS A 286 -25.78 5.89 -16.18
C HIS A 286 -26.82 6.63 -17.04
N ASN A 287 -28.09 6.28 -16.89
CA ASN A 287 -29.19 6.80 -17.72
C ASN A 287 -29.72 8.19 -17.28
N PHE A 288 -29.40 8.67 -16.07
CA PHE A 288 -29.89 9.96 -15.56
C PHE A 288 -28.75 10.93 -15.24
N GLU A 289 -28.58 11.98 -16.07
CA GLU A 289 -27.49 12.95 -15.91
C GLU A 289 -27.44 13.62 -14.53
N GLN A 290 -28.59 13.83 -13.91
CA GLN A 290 -28.71 14.42 -12.57
C GLN A 290 -28.13 13.54 -11.46
N LEU A 291 -27.92 12.24 -11.73
CA LEU A 291 -27.41 11.25 -10.79
C LEU A 291 -25.93 10.95 -10.98
N LYS A 292 -25.23 11.56 -11.97
CA LYS A 292 -23.78 11.35 -12.19
C LYS A 292 -22.89 11.69 -10.98
N GLY A 293 -23.42 12.39 -9.98
CA GLY A 293 -22.77 12.61 -8.68
C GLY A 293 -22.84 11.43 -7.69
N TRP A 294 -23.78 10.50 -7.87
CA TRP A 294 -23.96 9.31 -7.01
C TRP A 294 -22.86 8.29 -7.32
N ASN A 295 -21.96 8.10 -6.38
CA ASN A 295 -20.78 7.22 -6.48
C ASN A 295 -20.46 6.64 -5.09
N GLY A 296 -19.76 5.51 -5.04
CA GLY A 296 -19.43 4.83 -3.78
C GLY A 296 -20.49 3.81 -3.35
N GLU A 297 -20.57 3.55 -2.05
CA GLU A 297 -21.42 2.51 -1.46
C GLU A 297 -22.86 3.03 -1.23
N PRO A 298 -23.93 2.39 -1.79
CA PRO A 298 -25.29 2.91 -1.68
C PRO A 298 -26.02 2.71 -0.35
N CYS A 299 -25.72 1.65 0.41
CA CYS A 299 -26.43 1.25 1.63
C CYS A 299 -25.59 1.29 2.91
N LEU A 300 -24.27 1.51 2.81
CA LEU A 300 -23.34 1.39 3.92
C LEU A 300 -22.35 2.56 4.02
N PRO A 301 -21.97 2.96 5.25
CA PRO A 301 -22.64 2.64 6.50
C PRO A 301 -24.10 3.15 6.57
N ASN A 302 -24.87 2.64 7.53
CA ASN A 302 -26.33 2.85 7.63
C ASN A 302 -26.73 4.32 7.87
N ASP A 303 -25.78 5.17 8.25
CA ASP A 303 -25.89 6.62 8.42
C ASP A 303 -25.52 7.43 7.16
N THR A 304 -24.99 6.78 6.12
CA THR A 304 -24.64 7.42 4.83
C THR A 304 -25.28 6.74 3.61
N ILE A 305 -26.41 6.06 3.78
CA ILE A 305 -27.24 5.57 2.67
C ILE A 305 -27.46 6.69 1.65
N TRP A 306 -27.31 6.39 0.35
CA TRP A 306 -27.50 7.36 -0.72
C TRP A 306 -28.86 8.06 -0.58
N GLN A 307 -28.87 9.39 -0.75
CA GLN A 307 -30.08 10.18 -0.55
C GLN A 307 -31.23 9.65 -1.42
N ARG A 308 -32.37 9.33 -0.79
CA ARG A 308 -33.58 8.73 -1.43
C ARG A 308 -33.53 7.21 -1.64
N LEU A 309 -32.47 6.50 -1.26
CA LEU A 309 -32.57 5.05 -1.06
C LEU A 309 -33.08 4.75 0.34
N ASN A 310 -33.69 3.58 0.48
CA ASN A 310 -33.86 2.88 1.75
C ASN A 310 -33.19 1.51 1.61
N CYS A 311 -32.48 1.08 2.65
CA CYS A 311 -31.76 -0.17 2.66
C CYS A 311 -32.08 -0.98 3.90
N SER A 312 -32.11 -2.31 3.76
CA SER A 312 -32.18 -3.23 4.90
C SER A 312 -30.85 -3.95 5.07
N THR A 313 -30.34 -3.89 6.30
CA THR A 313 -29.18 -4.66 6.77
C THR A 313 -29.57 -6.04 7.32
N ASP A 314 -30.86 -6.38 7.32
CA ASP A 314 -31.37 -7.70 7.75
C ASP A 314 -30.98 -8.81 6.75
N TYR A 315 -30.62 -8.40 5.53
CA TYR A 315 -30.02 -9.23 4.50
C TYR A 315 -28.50 -9.12 4.53
N GLN A 316 -27.81 -10.20 4.13
CA GLN A 316 -26.36 -10.23 3.92
C GLN A 316 -26.08 -10.80 2.53
N PRO A 317 -25.54 -10.01 1.57
CA PRO A 317 -25.27 -8.56 1.66
C PRO A 317 -26.53 -7.69 1.87
N PRO A 318 -26.41 -6.51 2.50
CA PRO A 318 -27.49 -5.53 2.58
C PRO A 318 -28.13 -5.21 1.23
N ARG A 319 -29.43 -4.92 1.25
CA ARG A 319 -30.26 -4.73 0.05
C ARG A 319 -30.86 -3.34 0.00
N VAL A 320 -30.96 -2.78 -1.20
CA VAL A 320 -31.80 -1.62 -1.49
C VAL A 320 -33.25 -2.10 -1.48
N THR A 321 -34.03 -1.64 -0.51
CA THR A 321 -35.44 -2.07 -0.32
C THR A 321 -36.44 -1.06 -0.87
N ALA A 322 -36.05 0.21 -1.05
CA ALA A 322 -36.86 1.21 -1.75
C ALA A 322 -36.01 2.33 -2.37
N MET A 323 -36.60 3.04 -3.34
CA MET A 323 -36.09 4.29 -3.89
C MET A 323 -37.23 5.32 -3.97
N TYR A 324 -37.02 6.52 -3.44
CA TYR A 324 -38.06 7.56 -3.32
C TYR A 324 -37.98 8.62 -4.44
N THR A 325 -38.90 8.52 -5.40
CA THR A 325 -38.96 9.35 -6.61
C THR A 325 -39.83 10.61 -6.48
N GLN A 326 -39.71 11.37 -5.38
CA GLN A 326 -40.28 12.73 -5.34
C GLN A 326 -39.37 13.73 -6.05
N ILE A 327 -39.68 13.96 -7.32
CA ILE A 327 -39.27 15.16 -8.06
C ILE A 327 -40.29 16.26 -7.74
N LEU A 328 -39.84 17.49 -7.53
CA LEU A 328 -40.75 18.64 -7.46
C LEU A 328 -41.45 18.78 -8.83
N THR A 329 -42.74 18.43 -8.85
CA THR A 329 -43.74 18.70 -9.91
C THR A 329 -43.43 18.21 -11.34
N VAL A 330 -43.71 16.94 -11.65
CA VAL A 330 -44.56 16.47 -12.79
C VAL A 330 -45.12 15.08 -12.43
N PRO A 331 -46.42 14.78 -12.62
CA PRO A 331 -46.95 13.45 -12.33
C PRO A 331 -46.73 12.48 -13.50
N PHE A 332 -45.95 11.41 -13.28
CA PHE A 332 -46.10 10.17 -14.04
C PHE A 332 -46.15 8.97 -13.11
N LEU A 333 -47.31 8.34 -13.08
CA LEU A 333 -47.56 7.08 -12.41
C LEU A 333 -47.02 5.96 -13.32
N LEU A 334 -46.09 5.14 -12.84
CA LEU A 334 -45.84 3.84 -13.45
C LEU A 334 -45.72 2.78 -12.37
N LEU A 335 -46.73 1.91 -12.28
CA LEU A 335 -46.61 0.66 -11.56
C LEU A 335 -45.74 -0.29 -12.39
N MET A 336 -44.85 -1.02 -11.72
CA MET A 336 -44.74 -2.45 -12.00
C MET A 336 -44.43 -3.22 -10.72
N PHE A 337 -44.98 -4.42 -10.64
CA PHE A 337 -45.11 -5.21 -9.42
C PHE A 337 -43.89 -6.11 -9.17
N LEU A 338 -43.80 -6.56 -7.91
CA LEU A 338 -43.10 -7.78 -7.52
C LEU A 338 -43.53 -8.99 -8.36
N ALA A 339 -42.57 -9.67 -8.96
CA ALA A 339 -42.58 -11.11 -9.28
C ALA A 339 -41.13 -11.59 -9.39
#